data_AF-A0A2T4FFD0-F1
#
_entry.id   AF-A0A2T4FFD0-F1
#
_cell.length_a   1.000
_cell.length_b   1.000
_cell.length_c   1.000
_cell.angle_alpha   90.00
_cell.angle_beta   90.00
_cell.angle_gamma   90.00
#
_symmetry.space_group_name_H-M   'P 1'
#
loop_
_entity.id
_entity.type
_entity.pdbx_description
1 polymer ?
#
loop_
_entity_poly.entity_id
_entity_poly.type
_entity_poly.pdbx_seq_one_letter_code
_entity_poly.pdbx_strand_id
1 'polypeptide(L)' 'MNKLNAINASVNRFLSRFSRKQFFLVFAVITAVNYWLAYNVAGYKSVYLAIVGGFVFGMMFAKFEPSK' A
#
# COMPACT_ATOMS: atom_id res chain seq x y z
N MET A 1 -8.78 21.19 13.76
CA MET A 1 -7.59 20.38 14.13
C MET A 1 -7.94 19.01 14.73
N ASN A 2 -8.97 18.86 15.58
CA ASN A 2 -9.30 17.56 16.19
C ASN A 2 -9.62 16.40 15.21
N LYS A 3 -10.30 16.66 14.09
CA LYS A 3 -10.67 15.60 13.12
C LYS A 3 -9.46 14.98 12.41
N LEU A 4 -8.48 15.79 12.01
CA LEU A 4 -7.26 15.30 11.34
C LEU A 4 -6.40 14.47 12.29
N ASN A 5 -6.30 14.88 13.56
CA ASN A 5 -5.59 14.11 14.58
C ASN A 5 -6.29 12.77 14.85
N ALA A 6 -7.62 12.76 14.91
CA ALA A 6 -8.39 11.52 15.06
C ALA A 6 -8.20 10.56 13.89
N ILE A 7 -8.13 11.08 12.65
CA ILE A 7 -7.86 10.29 11.44
C ILE A 7 -6.43 9.73 11.47
N ASN A 8 -5.42 10.53 11.82
CA ASN A 8 -4.05 10.02 11.91
C ASN A 8 -3.92 8.94 12.99
N ALA A 9 -4.58 9.10 14.14
CA ALA A 9 -4.58 8.10 15.20
C ALA A 9 -5.25 6.78 14.78
N SER A 10 -6.37 6.85 14.05
CA SER A 10 -7.04 5.64 13.56
C SER A 10 -6.22 4.94 12.47
N VAL A 11 -5.61 5.70 11.57
CA VAL A 11 -4.73 5.20 10.52
C VAL A 11 -3.50 4.53 11.11
N ASN A 12 -2.82 5.14 12.09
CA ASN A 12 -1.69 4.52 12.78
C ASN A 12 -2.10 3.24 13.51
N ARG A 13 -3.26 3.21 14.18
CA ARG A 13 -3.78 2.00 14.84
C ARG A 13 -4.07 0.88 13.85
N PHE A 14 -4.60 1.20 12.68
CA PHE A 14 -4.86 0.20 11.66
C PHE A 14 -3.56 -0.34 11.05
N LEU A 15 -2.64 0.56 10.68
CA LEU A 15 -1.42 0.21 9.96
C LEU A 15 -0.35 -0.46 10.83
N SER A 16 -0.30 -0.14 12.12
CA SER A 16 0.58 -0.80 13.09
C SER A 16 0.29 -2.29 13.27
N ARG A 17 -0.87 -2.78 12.82
CA ARG A 17 -1.20 -4.22 12.81
C ARG A 17 -0.46 -5.00 11.71
N PHE A 18 0.03 -4.30 10.69
CA PHE A 18 0.67 -4.93 9.54
C PHE A 18 2.19 -4.85 9.64
N SER A 19 2.85 -5.97 9.35
CA SER A 19 4.32 -6.00 9.26
C SER A 19 4.80 -5.48 7.91
N ARG A 20 6.03 -4.96 7.87
CA ARG A 20 6.69 -4.56 6.61
C ARG A 20 6.72 -5.70 5.58
N LYS A 21 6.86 -6.95 6.03
CA LYS A 21 6.84 -8.14 5.17
C LYS A 21 5.48 -8.34 4.49
N GLN A 22 4.38 -8.04 5.19
CA GLN A 22 3.03 -8.10 4.60
C GLN A 22 2.85 -7.02 3.52
N PHE A 23 3.32 -5.79 3.77
CA PHE A 23 3.32 -4.75 2.74
C PHE A 23 4.18 -5.14 1.53
N PHE A 24 5.37 -5.70 1.75
CA PHE A 24 6.21 -6.23 0.67
C PHE A 24 5.50 -7.29 -0.17
N LEU A 25 4.85 -8.25 0.49
CA LEU A 25 4.10 -9.32 -0.16
C LEU A 25 2.99 -8.74 -1.06
N VAL A 26 2.19 -7.81 -0.52
CA VAL A 26 1.09 -7.19 -1.27
C VAL A 26 1.63 -6.38 -2.45
N PHE A 27 2.73 -5.64 -2.27
CA PHE A 27 3.41 -4.94 -3.35
C PHE A 27 3.87 -5.89 -4.46
N ALA A 28 4.50 -7.01 -4.09
CA ALA A 28 4.97 -8.01 -5.06
C ALA A 28 3.81 -8.60 -5.86
N VAL A 29 2.69 -8.93 -5.20
CA VAL A 29 1.49 -9.45 -5.86
C VAL A 29 0.89 -8.42 -6.83
N ILE A 30 0.71 -7.17 -6.40
CA ILE A 30 0.17 -6.10 -7.27
C ILE A 30 1.07 -5.91 -8.49
N THR A 31 2.38 -5.90 -8.29
CA THR A 31 3.37 -5.74 -9.36
C THR A 31 3.30 -6.90 -10.35
N ALA A 32 3.24 -8.15 -9.86
CA ALA A 32 3.13 -9.33 -10.69
C ALA A 32 1.83 -9.34 -11.51
N VAL A 33 0.70 -9.02 -10.88
CA VAL A 33 -0.60 -8.93 -11.57
C VAL A 33 -0.59 -7.81 -12.60
N ASN A 34 -0.05 -6.64 -12.27
CA ASN A 34 0.02 -5.52 -13.20
C ASN A 34 0.89 -5.84 -14.42
N TYR A 35 2.02 -6.53 -14.21
CA TYR A 35 2.88 -7.01 -15.28
C TYR A 35 2.19 -8.06 -16.15
N TRP A 36 1.52 -9.03 -15.53
CA TRP A 36 0.77 -10.06 -16.24
C TRP A 36 -0.33 -9.48 -17.11
N LEU A 37 -1.09 -8.49 -16.60
CA LEU A 37 -2.11 -7.78 -17.36
C LEU A 37 -1.52 -6.99 -18.53
N ALA A 38 -0.38 -6.31 -18.32
CA ALA A 38 0.30 -5.59 -19.39
C ALA A 38 0.77 -6.50 -20.54
N TYR A 39 1.09 -7.76 -20.23
CA TYR A 39 1.52 -8.74 -21.22
C TYR A 39 0.34 -9.42 -21.96
N ASN A 40 -0.74 -9.74 -21.24
CA ASN A 40 -1.82 -10.57 -21.77
C ASN A 40 -3.02 -9.76 -22.29
N VAL A 41 -3.19 -8.51 -21.87
CA VAL A 41 -4.35 -7.68 -22.24
C VAL A 41 -3.89 -6.56 -23.16
N ALA A 42 -4.23 -6.69 -24.44
CA ALA A 42 -3.93 -5.67 -25.45
C ALA A 42 -4.52 -4.31 -25.05
N GLY A 43 -3.69 -3.27 -25.06
CA GLY A 43 -4.09 -1.90 -24.69
C GLY A 43 -4.14 -1.62 -23.19
N TYR A 44 -3.81 -2.59 -22.32
CA TYR A 44 -3.78 -2.37 -20.89
C TYR A 44 -2.64 -1.43 -20.45
N LYS A 45 -3.00 -0.29 -19.85
CA LYS A 45 -2.08 0.64 -19.17
C LYS A 45 -2.75 1.18 -17.90
N SER A 46 -2.69 0.41 -16.81
CA SER A 46 -3.26 0.87 -15.55
C SER A 46 -2.26 1.69 -14.74
N VAL A 47 -2.36 3.01 -14.87
CA VAL A 47 -1.68 3.96 -13.98
C VAL A 47 -2.15 3.77 -12.54
N TYR A 48 -3.42 3.40 -12.33
CA TYR A 48 -3.99 3.15 -11.01
C TYR A 48 -3.30 1.99 -10.28
N LEU A 49 -3.07 0.84 -10.93
CA LEU A 49 -2.37 -0.28 -10.28
C LEU A 49 -0.92 0.08 -9.94
N ALA A 50 -0.26 0.86 -10.80
CA ALA A 50 1.08 1.35 -10.51
C ALA A 50 1.11 2.29 -9.29
N ILE A 51 0.13 3.19 -9.16
CA ILE A 51 -0.01 4.07 -7.99
C ILE A 51 -0.28 3.27 -6.72
N VAL A 52 -1.20 2.30 -6.76
CA VAL A 52 -1.52 1.45 -5.60
C VAL A 52 -0.30 0.61 -5.20
N GLY A 53 0.42 0.04 -6.17
CA GLY A 53 1.67 -0.67 -5.91
C GLY A 53 2.73 0.23 -5.26
N GLY A 54 2.94 1.43 -5.79
CA GLY A 54 3.87 2.42 -5.24
C GLY A 54 3.49 2.87 -3.83
N PHE A 55 2.20 3.06 -3.55
CA PHE A 55 1.71 3.35 -2.21
C PHE A 55 2.07 2.23 -1.24
N VAL A 56 1.69 0.99 -1.55
CA VAL A 56 1.98 -0.18 -0.69
C VAL A 56 3.49 -0.39 -0.49
N PHE A 57 4.30 -0.14 -1.52
CA PHE A 57 5.75 -0.14 -1.42
C PHE A 57 6.26 0.92 -0.43
N GLY A 58 5.75 2.15 -0.53
CA GLY A 58 6.10 3.25 0.39
C GLY A 58 5.77 2.93 1.84
N MET A 59 4.66 2.22 2.09
CA MET A 59 4.25 1.81 3.44
C MET A 59 5.25 0.89 4.15
N MET A 60 6.15 0.22 3.42
CA MET A 60 7.23 -0.54 4.04
C MET A 60 8.21 0.32 4.84
N PHE A 61 8.38 1.58 4.45
CA PHE A 61 9.35 2.49 5.05
C PHE A 61 8.73 3.40 6.11
N ALA A 62 7.40 3.48 6.14
CA ALA A 62 6.67 4.22 7.15
C ALA A 62 6.85 3.57 8.54
N LYS A 63 7.18 4.39 9.54
CA LYS A 63 7.18 3.98 10.94
C LYS A 63 5.77 4.15 11.49
N PHE A 64 5.04 3.04 11.64
CA PHE A 64 3.79 3.01 12.39
C PHE A 64 4.13 2.71 13.84
N GLU A 65 4.05 3.74 14.69
CA GLU A 65 4.19 3.52 16.12
C GLU A 65 2.95 2.77 16.62
N PRO A 66 3.13 1.67 17.39
CA PRO A 66 1.99 1.10 18.09
C PRO A 66 1.46 2.18 19.03
N SER A 67 0.17 2.51 18.90
CA SER A 67 -0.53 3.30 19.91
C SER A 67 -0.33 2.57 21.24
N LYS A 68 0.46 3.16 22.14
CA LYS A 68 0.42 2.81 23.57
C LYS A 68 -1.01 2.97 24.09
#